data_AF-A0A7Y5EAE5-F1
#
_entry.id   AF-A0A7Y5EAE5-F1
#
_cell.length_a   1.000
_cell.length_b   1.000
_cell.length_c   1.000
_cell.angle_alpha   90.00
_cell.angle_beta   90.00
_cell.angle_gamma   90.00
#
_symmetry.space_group_name_H-M   'P 1'
#
loop_
_entity.id
_entity.type
_entity.pdbx_description
1 polymer ?
#
loop_
_entity_poly.entity_id
_entity_poly.type
_entity_poly.pdbx_seq_one_letter_code
_entity_poly.pdbx_strand_id
1 'polypeptide(L)'
;MMDSDRFIMIGKLNQNSMWDYFSIRILILIVCVLPVTVRSQTNEPFSDSLNNSVKLSLDELKSDIEAGLNYLKDTQQKETIGFGYYEGEWPIYICLKRPLRLKGRSKFYDSNSFGVIPIHNCLAEIFLLYPEYRSILPMLEKSMSHILTFMTDSSETFGFWRSSPPGKTLSGKMLDNNSFIKRPNHFPLRTRFTNNFVNVTDDSDDQALALNSIYYYKKVMEKVGFGDQTYYVPDSIQYIFEKYRDVERKNILIYNLKQGYGYNTGAFLTWFGKEYEFNRTAGFSYYLNNIFWYLPISRLRSEGYEPHIPFATNDIDVVVNANILTTLAHFNLLDSTKGVEEAMELIIRKVKEGNFRKSSLYYPNRYQLHYAVSRIYSASNRSIIDLPITEIINDIKATQHADGSWSGLRKSNSAEVNQSTVNALLALLNFGSYEEYNTLENIDKAIFFLHSHAIQQNGSIHWEGGVFFCGGMYIRNLVAWKSDCNTTALIIEAFAKYRLILERNNVNCWVESEIIPTTNK
;
A
#
# COMPACT_ATOMS: atom_id res chain seq x y z
N MET A 1 -79.66 -26.34 -15.80
CA MET A 1 -80.15 -24.95 -15.77
C MET A 1 -79.07 -24.10 -15.12
N MET A 2 -78.49 -23.19 -15.91
CA MET A 2 -77.51 -22.12 -15.61
C MET A 2 -76.09 -22.57 -15.20
N ASP A 3 -75.11 -22.62 -16.13
CA ASP A 3 -74.34 -21.53 -16.80
C ASP A 3 -73.34 -20.83 -15.87
N SER A 4 -72.03 -21.07 -16.04
CA SER A 4 -71.08 -20.25 -16.83
C SER A 4 -70.79 -18.92 -16.09
N ASP A 5 -69.59 -18.67 -15.57
CA ASP A 5 -68.44 -18.35 -16.40
C ASP A 5 -67.10 -18.43 -15.67
N ARG A 6 -66.10 -18.77 -16.49
CA ARG A 6 -64.67 -18.85 -16.21
C ARG A 6 -64.09 -17.45 -16.01
N PHE A 7 -63.42 -17.21 -14.89
CA PHE A 7 -62.45 -16.10 -14.77
C PHE A 7 -61.03 -16.65 -14.72
N ILE A 8 -60.40 -16.65 -15.89
CA ILE A 8 -58.97 -16.76 -16.10
C ILE A 8 -58.35 -15.39 -15.75
N MET A 9 -57.65 -15.27 -14.62
CA MET A 9 -56.75 -14.13 -14.39
C MET A 9 -55.36 -14.46 -14.91
N ILE A 10 -55.15 -14.17 -16.20
CA ILE A 10 -53.82 -13.97 -16.77
C ILE A 10 -53.35 -12.59 -16.31
N GLY A 11 -52.62 -12.56 -15.19
CA GLY A 11 -51.79 -11.42 -14.84
C GLY A 11 -50.59 -11.38 -15.77
N LYS A 12 -50.65 -10.53 -16.81
CA LYS A 12 -49.54 -10.17 -17.68
C LYS A 12 -48.34 -9.70 -16.84
N LEU A 13 -47.38 -10.60 -16.59
CA LEU A 13 -46.02 -10.20 -16.25
C LEU A 13 -45.43 -9.52 -17.48
N ASN A 14 -45.18 -8.23 -17.33
CA ASN A 14 -44.64 -7.34 -18.34
C ASN A 14 -43.22 -7.80 -18.73
N GLN A 15 -43.12 -8.65 -19.76
CA GLN A 15 -41.85 -9.17 -20.30
C GLN A 15 -41.03 -8.13 -21.10
N ASN A 16 -41.47 -6.88 -21.14
CA ASN A 16 -40.84 -5.82 -21.93
C ASN A 16 -39.89 -4.88 -21.15
N SER A 17 -39.58 -5.10 -19.87
CA SER A 17 -38.61 -4.23 -19.17
C SER A 17 -37.16 -4.75 -19.14
N MET A 18 -36.91 -5.96 -19.66
CA MET A 18 -35.59 -6.59 -19.64
C MET A 18 -34.86 -6.53 -21.00
N TRP A 19 -35.60 -6.37 -22.11
CA TRP A 19 -35.03 -6.26 -23.45
C TRP A 19 -34.72 -4.80 -23.87
N ASP A 20 -35.42 -3.81 -23.30
CA ASP A 20 -35.11 -2.38 -23.53
C ASP A 20 -33.82 -1.91 -22.83
N TYR A 21 -33.27 -2.71 -21.90
CA TYR A 21 -31.93 -2.50 -21.34
C TYR A 21 -30.81 -3.21 -22.11
N PHE A 22 -31.17 -4.10 -23.05
CA PHE A 22 -30.23 -4.97 -23.77
C PHE A 22 -29.96 -4.54 -25.22
N SER A 23 -30.62 -3.50 -25.72
CA SER A 23 -30.30 -2.83 -26.98
C SER A 23 -29.11 -1.85 -26.87
N ILE A 24 -28.16 -2.14 -25.96
CA ILE A 24 -26.83 -1.53 -25.90
C ILE A 24 -26.08 -1.92 -27.17
N ARG A 25 -26.16 -1.02 -28.15
CA ARG A 25 -25.08 -0.58 -29.03
C ARG A 25 -23.84 -1.50 -29.00
N ILE A 26 -23.87 -2.52 -29.84
CA ILE A 26 -22.67 -2.96 -30.56
C ILE A 26 -22.26 -1.75 -31.41
N LEU A 27 -21.42 -0.88 -30.84
CA LEU A 27 -20.75 0.17 -31.60
C LEU A 27 -19.33 -0.32 -31.89
N ILE A 28 -19.14 -0.65 -33.15
CA ILE A 28 -17.87 -0.89 -33.82
C ILE A 28 -16.88 0.20 -33.43
N LEU A 29 -15.69 -0.23 -32.98
CA LEU A 29 -14.53 0.59 -32.70
C LEU A 29 -14.05 1.24 -34.01
N ILE A 30 -14.57 2.43 -34.33
CA ILE A 30 -13.99 3.31 -35.35
C ILE A 30 -12.92 4.17 -34.67
N VAL A 31 -11.70 4.03 -35.16
CA VAL A 31 -10.56 4.89 -34.83
C VAL A 31 -10.82 6.28 -35.41
N CYS A 32 -11.25 7.22 -34.56
CA CYS A 32 -11.25 8.65 -34.90
C CYS A 32 -10.01 9.31 -34.31
N VAL A 33 -9.06 9.65 -35.18
CA VAL A 33 -7.93 10.53 -34.90
C VAL A 33 -8.49 11.93 -34.64
N LEU A 34 -8.45 12.38 -33.38
CA LEU A 34 -8.73 13.78 -33.03
C LEU A 34 -7.41 14.56 -32.96
N PRO A 35 -7.34 15.78 -33.52
CA PRO A 35 -6.14 16.59 -33.50
C PRO A 35 -5.86 17.07 -32.07
N VAL A 36 -4.64 16.78 -31.59
CA VAL A 36 -4.10 17.31 -30.35
C VAL A 36 -3.81 18.79 -30.57
N THR A 37 -4.64 19.68 -30.03
CA THR A 37 -4.28 21.08 -29.86
C THR A 37 -3.27 21.20 -28.72
N VAL A 38 -2.01 21.41 -29.10
CA VAL A 38 -0.93 21.77 -28.18
C VAL A 38 -1.19 23.20 -27.71
N ARG A 39 -1.72 23.35 -26.50
CA ARG A 39 -1.71 24.63 -25.79
C ARG A 39 -0.33 24.78 -25.14
N SER A 40 0.53 25.62 -25.72
CA SER A 40 1.76 26.07 -25.08
C SER A 40 1.41 26.88 -23.85
N GLN A 41 1.63 26.32 -22.65
CA GLN A 41 1.74 27.14 -21.46
C GLN A 41 3.19 27.62 -21.38
N THR A 42 3.34 28.93 -21.40
CA THR A 42 4.57 29.66 -21.14
C THR A 42 5.09 29.26 -19.77
N ASN A 43 6.27 28.67 -19.74
CA ASN A 43 7.06 28.53 -18.52
C ASN A 43 7.46 29.94 -18.09
N GLU A 44 6.95 30.42 -16.97
CA GLU A 44 7.63 31.51 -16.28
C GLU A 44 8.92 30.92 -15.65
N PRO A 45 10.06 31.62 -15.80
CA PRO A 45 11.32 31.17 -15.21
C PRO A 45 11.24 31.38 -13.70
N PHE A 46 11.16 30.28 -12.95
CA PHE A 46 11.52 30.29 -11.53
C PHE A 46 13.01 30.66 -11.44
N SER A 47 13.30 31.76 -10.76
CA SER A 47 14.61 32.40 -10.65
C SER A 47 15.69 31.46 -10.10
N ASP A 48 16.87 31.48 -10.74
CA ASP A 48 18.10 30.72 -10.46
C ASP A 48 18.83 31.08 -9.14
N SER A 49 18.12 31.37 -8.04
CA SER A 49 18.75 31.82 -6.78
C SER A 49 18.94 30.73 -5.71
N LEU A 50 18.85 29.44 -6.04
CA LEU A 50 18.86 28.33 -5.07
C LEU A 50 20.18 27.55 -5.01
N ASN A 51 21.31 28.21 -5.28
CA ASN A 51 22.65 27.59 -5.27
C ASN A 51 23.44 27.72 -3.96
N ASN A 52 22.78 28.05 -2.84
CA ASN A 52 23.33 27.78 -1.51
C ASN A 52 22.47 26.70 -0.86
N SER A 53 22.96 25.46 -0.78
CA SER A 53 22.27 24.36 -0.12
C SER A 53 22.20 24.61 1.39
N VAL A 54 21.15 25.31 1.83
CA VAL A 54 20.85 25.47 3.25
C VAL A 54 20.47 24.09 3.79
N LYS A 55 21.40 23.46 4.52
CA LYS A 55 21.09 22.25 5.29
C LYS A 55 20.16 22.64 6.42
N LEU A 56 19.08 21.88 6.61
CA LEU A 56 18.19 22.04 7.76
C LEU A 56 19.00 21.81 9.04
N SER A 57 18.83 22.69 10.03
CA SER A 57 19.52 22.52 11.32
C SER A 57 18.97 21.34 12.11
N LEU A 58 19.76 20.82 13.04
CA LEU A 58 19.34 19.71 13.90
C LEU A 58 18.10 20.05 14.75
N ASP A 59 18.00 21.30 15.19
CA ASP A 59 16.90 21.77 16.04
C ASP A 59 15.62 21.96 15.24
N GLU A 60 15.69 22.50 14.01
CA GLU A 60 14.56 22.54 13.09
C GLU A 60 14.04 21.13 12.78
N LEU A 61 14.95 20.19 12.52
CA LEU A 61 14.58 18.79 12.24
C LEU A 61 13.89 18.12 13.44
N LYS A 62 14.39 18.34 14.66
CA LYS A 62 13.75 17.84 15.89
C LYS A 62 12.37 18.45 16.10
N SER A 63 12.26 19.77 15.91
CA SER A 63 10.99 20.51 16.00
C SER A 63 9.95 19.94 15.02
N ASP A 64 10.35 19.67 13.78
CA ASP A 64 9.46 19.08 12.77
C ASP A 64 9.02 17.67 13.14
N ILE A 65 9.93 16.82 13.64
CA ILE A 65 9.59 15.48 14.11
C ILE A 65 8.55 15.57 15.23
N GLU A 66 8.78 16.41 16.24
CA GLU A 66 7.84 16.59 17.36
C GLU A 66 6.48 17.12 16.91
N ALA A 67 6.45 18.13 16.05
CA ALA A 67 5.22 18.69 15.54
C ALA A 67 4.44 17.70 14.65
N GLY A 68 5.12 16.83 13.90
CA GLY A 68 4.49 15.76 13.13
C GLY A 68 3.96 14.62 14.02
N LEU A 69 4.70 14.27 15.08
CA LEU A 69 4.22 13.32 16.10
C LEU A 69 2.99 13.85 16.83
N ASN A 70 2.92 15.16 17.11
CA ASN A 70 1.74 15.79 17.69
C ASN A 70 0.53 15.70 16.73
N TYR A 71 0.73 15.94 15.43
CA TYR A 71 -0.34 15.74 14.45
C TYR A 71 -0.87 14.30 14.45
N LEU A 72 0.01 13.30 14.41
CA LEU A 72 -0.40 11.89 14.44
C LEU A 72 -1.10 11.53 15.74
N LYS A 73 -0.62 12.07 16.87
CA LYS A 73 -1.26 11.88 18.17
C LYS A 73 -2.65 12.49 18.20
N ASP A 74 -2.83 13.70 17.72
CA ASP A 74 -4.12 14.41 17.78
C ASP A 74 -5.15 13.83 16.81
N THR A 75 -4.69 13.28 15.67
CA THR A 75 -5.56 12.69 14.65
C THR A 75 -5.90 11.22 14.88
N GLN A 76 -5.15 10.50 15.72
CA GLN A 76 -5.47 9.11 16.04
C GLN A 76 -6.80 9.02 16.79
N GLN A 77 -7.71 8.18 16.30
CA GLN A 77 -9.01 7.93 16.90
C GLN A 77 -8.85 7.40 18.33
N LYS A 78 -9.51 8.07 19.30
CA LYS A 78 -9.34 7.79 20.73
C LYS A 78 -10.30 6.76 21.29
N GLU A 79 -11.43 6.55 20.61
CA GLU A 79 -12.50 5.67 21.04
C GLU A 79 -13.17 5.02 19.83
N THR A 80 -13.72 3.82 20.04
CA THR A 80 -14.51 3.14 19.01
C THR A 80 -15.94 3.69 19.00
N ILE A 81 -16.41 4.13 17.83
CA ILE A 81 -17.76 4.67 17.61
C ILE A 81 -18.51 3.72 16.67
N GLY A 82 -19.19 2.74 17.26
CA GLY A 82 -19.96 1.72 16.54
C GLY A 82 -19.08 0.94 15.54
N PHE A 83 -19.55 0.80 14.30
CA PHE A 83 -18.79 0.24 13.18
C PHE A 83 -18.24 1.32 12.23
N GLY A 84 -18.33 2.59 12.65
CA GLY A 84 -17.87 3.74 11.87
C GLY A 84 -16.39 3.98 12.07
N TYR A 85 -15.99 4.17 13.33
CA TYR A 85 -14.61 4.53 13.69
C TYR A 85 -14.11 3.61 14.78
N TYR A 86 -12.82 3.28 14.74
CA TYR A 86 -12.19 2.36 15.67
C TYR A 86 -11.04 3.03 16.39
N GLU A 87 -10.94 2.80 17.69
CA GLU A 87 -9.81 3.28 18.49
C GLU A 87 -8.47 2.82 17.91
N GLY A 88 -7.48 3.71 17.90
CA GLY A 88 -6.12 3.40 17.45
C GLY A 88 -5.88 3.59 15.95
N GLU A 89 -6.92 3.84 15.17
CA GLU A 89 -6.79 4.10 13.72
C GLU A 89 -6.55 5.57 13.39
N TRP A 90 -6.09 5.83 12.16
CA TRP A 90 -5.92 7.18 11.61
C TRP A 90 -6.86 7.40 10.42
N PRO A 91 -7.21 8.66 10.12
CA PRO A 91 -8.02 8.99 8.95
C PRO A 91 -7.41 8.52 7.63
N ILE A 92 -8.20 7.74 6.89
CA ILE A 92 -7.91 7.27 5.53
C ILE A 92 -9.15 7.50 4.70
N TYR A 93 -8.95 7.86 3.43
CA TYR A 93 -10.07 8.14 2.54
C TYR A 93 -9.98 7.34 1.24
N ILE A 94 -11.06 6.60 0.94
CA ILE A 94 -11.33 6.07 -0.38
C ILE A 94 -11.71 7.24 -1.31
N CYS A 95 -10.97 7.36 -2.41
CA CYS A 95 -11.13 8.36 -3.46
C CYS A 95 -11.38 7.68 -4.82
N LEU A 96 -12.38 8.15 -5.56
CA LEU A 96 -12.62 7.69 -6.93
C LEU A 96 -11.84 8.56 -7.94
N LYS A 97 -10.96 7.95 -8.76
CA LYS A 97 -10.16 8.68 -9.78
C LYS A 97 -11.01 9.24 -10.93
N ARG A 98 -12.20 8.71 -11.17
CA ARG A 98 -13.16 9.24 -12.16
C ARG A 98 -14.52 9.52 -11.49
N PRO A 99 -15.11 10.71 -11.68
CA PRO A 99 -16.47 10.95 -11.22
C PRO A 99 -17.42 9.97 -11.90
N LEU A 100 -18.23 9.26 -11.13
CA LEU A 100 -19.35 8.47 -11.66
C LEU A 100 -20.41 9.45 -12.16
N ARG A 101 -20.23 9.95 -13.40
CA ARG A 101 -21.03 10.83 -14.29
C ARG A 101 -21.94 11.95 -13.71
N LEU A 102 -22.28 12.02 -12.43
CA LEU A 102 -23.20 12.98 -11.81
C LEU A 102 -22.91 13.25 -10.31
N LYS A 103 -21.78 12.77 -9.76
CA LYS A 103 -21.32 13.14 -8.42
C LYS A 103 -19.84 13.54 -8.50
N GLY A 104 -19.48 14.67 -7.90
CA GLY A 104 -18.10 15.14 -7.81
C GLY A 104 -17.17 14.11 -7.17
N ARG A 105 -15.88 14.47 -7.03
CA ARG A 105 -14.90 13.63 -6.32
C ARG A 105 -15.44 13.33 -4.92
N SER A 106 -15.81 12.08 -4.67
CA SER A 106 -16.33 11.65 -3.38
C SER A 106 -15.17 11.06 -2.59
N LYS A 107 -14.93 11.59 -1.38
CA LYS A 107 -14.02 11.04 -0.39
C LYS A 107 -14.86 10.34 0.68
N PHE A 108 -14.54 9.09 1.00
CA PHE A 108 -15.22 8.33 2.05
C PHE A 108 -14.19 7.84 3.05
N TYR A 109 -14.42 8.09 4.34
CA TYR A 109 -13.59 7.51 5.39
C TYR A 109 -13.56 5.99 5.25
N ASP A 110 -12.41 5.37 5.51
CA ASP A 110 -12.25 3.92 5.49
C ASP A 110 -11.37 3.46 6.64
N SER A 111 -11.70 2.30 7.21
CA SER A 111 -10.88 1.61 8.20
C SER A 111 -10.33 0.34 7.57
N ASN A 112 -9.04 0.34 7.25
CA ASN A 112 -8.34 -0.79 6.66
C ASN A 112 -6.93 -0.91 7.24
N SER A 113 -6.33 -2.08 7.09
CA SER A 113 -4.98 -2.42 7.52
C SER A 113 -3.93 -1.39 7.05
N PHE A 114 -4.00 -0.97 5.79
CA PHE A 114 -3.00 -0.15 5.11
C PHE A 114 -2.90 1.30 5.57
N GLY A 115 -3.82 1.83 6.36
CA GLY A 115 -3.59 3.13 7.00
C GLY A 115 -3.54 3.10 8.51
N VAL A 116 -3.31 1.92 9.08
CA VAL A 116 -2.93 1.77 10.49
C VAL A 116 -1.53 1.16 10.58
N ILE A 117 -1.31 0.06 9.87
CA ILE A 117 -0.07 -0.72 9.93
C ILE A 117 1.17 0.09 9.50
N PRO A 118 1.19 0.77 8.34
CA PRO A 118 2.39 1.52 7.95
C PRO A 118 2.73 2.66 8.92
N ILE A 119 1.72 3.35 9.46
CA ILE A 119 1.91 4.40 10.47
C ILE A 119 2.49 3.81 11.74
N HIS A 120 1.95 2.69 12.23
CA HIS A 120 2.49 1.96 13.37
C HIS A 120 3.98 1.61 13.18
N ASN A 121 4.34 1.04 12.02
CA ASN A 121 5.71 0.64 11.73
C ASN A 121 6.66 1.84 11.70
N CYS A 122 6.26 2.95 11.06
CA CYS A 122 7.05 4.20 11.05
C CYS A 122 7.29 4.72 12.47
N LEU A 123 6.22 4.80 13.28
CA LEU A 123 6.30 5.27 14.67
C LEU A 123 7.23 4.39 15.52
N ALA A 124 7.14 3.07 15.36
CA ALA A 124 7.99 2.15 16.10
C ALA A 124 9.47 2.30 15.72
N GLU A 125 9.78 2.45 14.43
CA GLU A 125 11.15 2.72 13.98
C GLU A 125 11.70 4.04 14.51
N ILE A 126 10.91 5.12 14.47
CA ILE A 126 11.30 6.42 15.04
C ILE A 126 11.63 6.25 16.53
N PHE A 127 10.81 5.52 17.28
CA PHE A 127 11.05 5.29 18.71
C PHE A 127 12.31 4.43 18.95
N LEU A 128 12.55 3.41 18.12
CA LEU A 128 13.74 2.56 18.24
C LEU A 128 15.03 3.34 18.00
N LEU A 129 15.00 4.34 17.12
CA LEU A 129 16.07 5.31 16.89
C LEU A 129 16.19 6.33 18.02
N TYR A 130 15.07 6.90 18.47
CA TYR A 130 15.00 8.00 19.43
C TYR A 130 13.97 7.75 20.54
N PRO A 131 14.35 7.01 21.61
CA PRO A 131 13.47 6.68 22.72
C PRO A 131 12.98 7.89 23.54
N GLU A 132 13.54 9.09 23.32
CA GLU A 132 13.07 10.33 23.93
C GLU A 132 11.64 10.70 23.50
N TYR A 133 11.18 10.25 22.33
CA TYR A 133 9.81 10.51 21.83
C TYR A 133 8.76 9.59 22.50
N ARG A 134 8.62 9.71 23.82
CA ARG A 134 7.73 8.88 24.65
C ARG A 134 6.25 9.00 24.29
N SER A 135 5.84 10.08 23.62
CA SER A 135 4.49 10.26 23.08
C SER A 135 4.07 9.20 22.07
N ILE A 136 5.03 8.46 21.50
CA ILE A 136 4.79 7.36 20.56
C ILE A 136 4.16 6.14 21.25
N LEU A 137 4.54 5.83 22.50
CA LEU A 137 4.15 4.57 23.14
C LEU A 137 2.62 4.37 23.23
N PRO A 138 1.82 5.36 23.68
CA PRO A 138 0.36 5.20 23.69
C PRO A 138 -0.25 5.07 22.30
N MET A 139 0.36 5.68 21.27
CA MET A 139 -0.11 5.52 19.89
C MET A 139 0.14 4.10 19.37
N LEU A 140 1.30 3.52 19.68
CA LEU A 140 1.63 2.13 19.32
C LEU A 140 0.73 1.12 20.00
N GLU A 141 0.45 1.30 21.30
CA GLU A 141 -0.42 0.38 22.05
C GLU A 141 -1.83 0.34 21.46
N LYS A 142 -2.45 1.51 21.23
CA LYS A 142 -3.79 1.60 20.64
C LYS A 142 -3.84 1.04 19.22
N SER A 143 -2.87 1.41 18.39
CA SER A 143 -2.83 0.93 17.01
C SER A 143 -2.52 -0.56 16.91
N MET A 144 -1.68 -1.13 17.79
CA MET A 144 -1.44 -2.57 17.82
C MET A 144 -2.71 -3.35 18.18
N SER A 145 -3.43 -2.91 19.21
CA SER A 145 -4.74 -3.49 19.56
C SER A 145 -5.68 -3.51 18.37
N HIS A 146 -5.74 -2.42 17.61
CA HIS A 146 -6.55 -2.34 16.40
C HIS A 146 -6.04 -3.21 15.25
N ILE A 147 -4.73 -3.27 15.02
CA ILE A 147 -4.11 -4.10 13.98
C ILE A 147 -4.51 -5.57 14.15
N LEU A 148 -4.54 -6.06 15.38
CA LEU A 148 -4.95 -7.44 15.68
C LEU A 148 -6.42 -7.72 15.34
N THR A 149 -7.27 -6.70 15.21
CA THR A 149 -8.66 -6.89 14.77
C THR A 149 -8.80 -7.20 13.27
N PHE A 150 -7.73 -7.02 12.49
CA PHE A 150 -7.66 -7.46 11.10
C PHE A 150 -7.29 -8.95 10.96
N MET A 151 -6.89 -9.61 12.06
CA MET A 151 -6.59 -11.03 12.07
C MET A 151 -7.86 -11.87 11.96
N THR A 152 -7.82 -12.90 11.15
CA THR A 152 -8.86 -13.91 11.02
C THR A 152 -8.60 -15.03 12.05
N ASP A 153 -9.46 -15.13 13.06
CA ASP A 153 -9.31 -16.05 14.21
C ASP A 153 -9.05 -17.52 13.82
N SER A 154 -9.56 -17.99 12.68
CA SER A 154 -9.45 -19.39 12.25
C SER A 154 -8.16 -19.73 11.51
N SER A 155 -7.37 -18.74 11.09
CA SER A 155 -6.21 -18.95 10.21
C SER A 155 -4.95 -18.20 10.62
N GLU A 156 -5.00 -17.37 11.67
CA GLU A 156 -3.87 -16.50 12.08
C GLU A 156 -3.36 -15.62 10.91
N THR A 157 -4.24 -15.33 9.95
CA THR A 157 -3.94 -14.51 8.78
C THR A 157 -4.58 -13.14 8.87
N PHE A 158 -3.96 -12.12 8.30
CA PHE A 158 -4.47 -10.75 8.27
C PHE A 158 -5.10 -10.41 6.94
N GLY A 159 -6.11 -9.53 6.96
CA GLY A 159 -6.77 -9.06 5.75
C GLY A 159 -7.05 -7.57 5.75
N PHE A 160 -7.38 -7.07 4.55
CA PHE A 160 -7.48 -5.65 4.25
C PHE A 160 -8.51 -4.91 5.13
N TRP A 161 -9.67 -5.54 5.34
CA TRP A 161 -10.75 -5.02 6.17
C TRP A 161 -11.05 -5.94 7.34
N ARG A 162 -11.45 -5.32 8.45
CA ARG A 162 -12.08 -6.01 9.57
C ARG A 162 -13.41 -6.64 9.16
N SER A 163 -13.71 -7.79 9.72
CA SER A 163 -15.04 -8.41 9.67
C SER A 163 -16.11 -7.52 10.31
N SER A 164 -17.12 -7.14 9.53
CA SER A 164 -18.25 -6.30 9.96
C SER A 164 -19.59 -6.93 9.52
N PRO A 165 -20.72 -6.57 10.16
CA PRO A 165 -22.03 -6.99 9.68
C PRO A 165 -22.26 -6.52 8.23
N PRO A 166 -22.87 -7.35 7.38
CA PRO A 166 -23.16 -6.98 6.00
C PRO A 166 -24.17 -5.84 5.94
N GLY A 167 -23.95 -4.85 5.07
CA GLY A 167 -24.87 -3.73 4.93
C GLY A 167 -26.24 -4.09 4.33
N LYS A 168 -26.35 -5.29 3.72
CA LYS A 168 -27.57 -5.86 3.09
C LYS A 168 -27.46 -7.39 3.04
N THR A 169 -28.58 -8.06 2.80
CA THR A 169 -28.59 -9.50 2.49
C THR A 169 -27.79 -9.82 1.23
N LEU A 170 -26.75 -10.66 1.38
CA LEU A 170 -25.78 -10.99 0.33
C LEU A 170 -26.21 -12.17 -0.55
N SER A 171 -27.15 -12.97 -0.05
CA SER A 171 -27.82 -14.03 -0.79
C SER A 171 -29.31 -13.71 -0.97
N GLY A 172 -30.03 -14.50 -1.77
CA GLY A 172 -31.50 -14.41 -1.83
C GLY A 172 -32.20 -14.97 -0.58
N LYS A 173 -31.44 -15.50 0.39
CA LYS A 173 -31.93 -16.10 1.63
C LYS A 173 -31.80 -15.08 2.77
N MET A 174 -32.68 -15.15 3.78
CA MET A 174 -32.60 -14.23 4.92
C MET A 174 -31.22 -14.26 5.58
N LEU A 175 -30.81 -13.10 6.09
CA LEU A 175 -29.60 -12.94 6.91
C LEU A 175 -29.66 -13.94 8.06
N ASP A 176 -28.64 -14.77 8.19
CA ASP A 176 -28.30 -15.25 9.51
C ASP A 176 -27.65 -14.06 10.24
N ASN A 177 -28.24 -13.63 11.35
CA ASN A 177 -27.84 -12.42 12.08
C ASN A 177 -26.38 -12.46 12.59
N ASN A 178 -25.73 -13.62 12.50
CA ASN A 178 -24.35 -13.85 12.92
C ASN A 178 -23.33 -13.87 11.77
N SER A 179 -23.73 -13.60 10.51
CA SER A 179 -22.78 -13.62 9.38
C SER A 179 -22.01 -12.31 9.28
N PHE A 180 -20.69 -12.33 9.49
CA PHE A 180 -19.79 -11.19 9.28
C PHE A 180 -19.04 -11.33 7.95
N ILE A 181 -18.73 -10.20 7.31
CA ILE A 181 -17.93 -10.13 6.08
C ILE A 181 -16.90 -9.02 6.15
N LYS A 182 -15.84 -9.12 5.35
CA LYS A 182 -14.86 -8.05 5.17
C LYS A 182 -15.44 -6.98 4.25
N ARG A 183 -15.40 -5.72 4.66
CA ARG A 183 -15.96 -4.60 3.91
C ARG A 183 -15.48 -3.24 4.43
N PRO A 184 -15.51 -2.20 3.58
CA PRO A 184 -15.34 -0.82 4.04
C PRO A 184 -16.49 -0.40 4.96
N ASN A 185 -16.21 0.53 5.87
CA ASN A 185 -17.17 1.05 6.84
C ASN A 185 -18.13 2.09 6.24
N HIS A 186 -17.62 3.15 5.59
CA HIS A 186 -18.44 4.27 5.11
C HIS A 186 -18.59 4.36 3.59
N PHE A 187 -17.91 3.50 2.83
CA PHE A 187 -18.08 3.51 1.38
C PHE A 187 -19.46 2.95 0.98
N PRO A 188 -20.27 3.69 0.19
CA PRO A 188 -21.66 3.31 -0.08
C PRO A 188 -21.76 2.16 -1.08
N LEU A 189 -21.92 0.93 -0.57
CA LEU A 189 -22.14 -0.29 -1.37
C LEU A 189 -23.63 -0.50 -1.68
N ARG A 190 -24.08 0.01 -2.82
CA ARG A 190 -25.51 0.11 -3.15
C ARG A 190 -26.15 -1.22 -3.53
N THR A 191 -25.42 -2.10 -4.21
CA THR A 191 -25.96 -3.34 -4.79
C THR A 191 -25.47 -4.56 -4.02
N ARG A 192 -26.25 -5.65 -4.03
CA ARG A 192 -25.84 -6.95 -3.49
C ARG A 192 -24.50 -7.37 -4.07
N PHE A 193 -24.36 -7.23 -5.38
CA PHE A 193 -23.14 -7.50 -6.11
C PHE A 193 -21.91 -6.77 -5.54
N THR A 194 -22.00 -5.45 -5.33
CA THR A 194 -20.89 -4.69 -4.73
C THR A 194 -20.63 -5.06 -3.28
N ASN A 195 -21.61 -5.58 -2.54
CA ASN A 195 -21.39 -6.05 -1.17
C ASN A 195 -20.72 -7.42 -1.13
N ASN A 196 -21.06 -8.34 -2.03
CA ASN A 196 -20.36 -9.63 -2.17
C ASN A 196 -18.91 -9.40 -2.60
N PHE A 197 -18.70 -8.43 -3.50
CA PHE A 197 -17.39 -8.16 -4.08
C PHE A 197 -16.38 -7.49 -3.13
N VAL A 198 -16.80 -6.89 -2.02
CA VAL A 198 -15.82 -6.34 -1.04
C VAL A 198 -15.35 -7.38 -0.04
N ASN A 199 -16.01 -8.54 0.03
CA ASN A 199 -15.60 -9.63 0.90
C ASN A 199 -14.40 -10.36 0.29
N VAL A 200 -13.24 -9.72 0.36
CA VAL A 200 -11.98 -10.27 -0.15
C VAL A 200 -11.37 -11.24 0.86
N THR A 201 -10.62 -12.21 0.36
CA THR A 201 -9.81 -13.11 1.19
C THR A 201 -8.62 -12.37 1.81
N ASP A 202 -7.98 -13.00 2.80
CA ASP A 202 -6.71 -12.50 3.35
C ASP A 202 -5.61 -12.52 2.29
N ASP A 203 -4.58 -11.72 2.50
CA ASP A 203 -3.51 -11.59 1.52
C ASP A 203 -2.13 -11.45 2.18
N SER A 204 -1.11 -11.80 1.39
CA SER A 204 0.29 -11.84 1.80
C SER A 204 0.85 -10.47 2.14
N ASP A 205 0.29 -9.40 1.59
CA ASP A 205 0.77 -8.04 1.83
C ASP A 205 0.33 -7.56 3.21
N ASP A 206 -0.97 -7.72 3.52
CA ASP A 206 -1.54 -7.48 4.85
C ASP A 206 -0.82 -8.33 5.90
N GLN A 207 -0.62 -9.62 5.62
CA GLN A 207 0.11 -10.55 6.48
C GLN A 207 1.53 -10.06 6.78
N ALA A 208 2.30 -9.74 5.73
CA ALA A 208 3.69 -9.32 5.86
C ALA A 208 3.80 -8.03 6.69
N LEU A 209 2.96 -7.04 6.38
CA LEU A 209 2.96 -5.75 7.06
C LEU A 209 2.53 -5.88 8.53
N ALA A 210 1.51 -6.68 8.84
CA ALA A 210 1.06 -6.91 10.22
C ALA A 210 2.11 -7.65 11.06
N LEU A 211 2.76 -8.67 10.50
CA LEU A 211 3.86 -9.37 11.17
C LEU A 211 5.05 -8.45 11.43
N ASN A 212 5.33 -7.50 10.52
CA ASN A 212 6.32 -6.45 10.77
C ASN A 212 5.91 -5.55 11.95
N SER A 213 4.64 -5.20 12.10
CA SER A 213 4.16 -4.46 13.28
C SER A 213 4.40 -5.24 14.57
N ILE A 214 4.08 -6.53 14.59
CA ILE A 214 4.30 -7.36 15.78
C ILE A 214 5.80 -7.42 16.12
N TYR A 215 6.66 -7.60 15.11
CA TYR A 215 8.12 -7.55 15.27
C TYR A 215 8.59 -6.22 15.89
N TYR A 216 8.19 -5.09 15.31
CA TYR A 216 8.62 -3.78 15.78
C TYR A 216 8.08 -3.47 17.17
N TYR A 217 6.81 -3.80 17.44
CA TYR A 217 6.23 -3.61 18.76
C TYR A 217 6.98 -4.39 19.82
N LYS A 218 7.32 -5.65 19.54
CA LYS A 218 8.17 -6.46 20.45
C LYS A 218 9.51 -5.78 20.70
N LYS A 219 10.19 -5.29 19.66
CA LYS A 219 11.46 -4.56 19.80
C LYS A 219 11.32 -3.29 20.64
N VAL A 220 10.22 -2.56 20.47
CA VAL A 220 9.93 -1.36 21.27
C VAL A 220 9.72 -1.75 22.74
N MET A 221 8.91 -2.79 23.02
CA MET A 221 8.65 -3.29 24.38
C MET A 221 9.92 -3.81 25.06
N GLU A 222 10.79 -4.52 24.34
CA GLU A 222 12.13 -4.91 24.81
C GLU A 222 12.96 -3.68 25.20
N LYS A 223 13.00 -2.65 24.35
CA LYS A 223 13.75 -1.40 24.58
C LYS A 223 13.27 -0.62 25.81
N VAL A 224 11.98 -0.72 26.16
CA VAL A 224 11.42 -0.07 27.35
C VAL A 224 11.38 -0.95 28.60
N GLY A 225 11.80 -2.22 28.51
CA GLY A 225 11.92 -3.13 29.66
C GLY A 225 10.71 -4.03 29.93
N PHE A 226 9.80 -4.23 28.99
CA PHE A 226 8.61 -5.09 29.11
C PHE A 226 8.71 -6.42 28.33
N GLY A 227 9.91 -7.00 28.24
CA GLY A 227 10.29 -8.03 27.26
C GLY A 227 9.50 -9.36 27.21
N ASP A 228 8.66 -9.66 28.20
CA ASP A 228 7.95 -10.97 28.32
C ASP A 228 6.42 -10.91 28.17
N GLN A 229 5.81 -9.73 27.97
CA GLN A 229 4.35 -9.60 27.82
C GLN A 229 3.89 -9.36 26.37
N THR A 230 4.73 -9.69 25.39
CA THR A 230 4.47 -9.31 24.00
C THR A 230 3.55 -10.29 23.26
N TYR A 231 2.81 -9.78 22.30
CA TYR A 231 1.90 -10.53 21.43
C TYR A 231 2.55 -11.79 20.82
N TYR A 232 1.75 -12.85 20.70
CA TYR A 232 2.14 -14.10 20.09
C TYR A 232 2.54 -13.89 18.62
N VAL A 233 3.74 -14.36 18.27
CA VAL A 233 4.19 -14.50 16.89
C VAL A 233 4.02 -15.98 16.55
N PRO A 234 3.31 -16.35 15.47
CA PRO A 234 3.22 -17.75 15.07
C PRO A 234 4.62 -18.34 14.86
N ASP A 235 4.90 -19.51 15.45
CA ASP A 235 6.20 -20.20 15.32
C ASP A 235 6.55 -20.60 13.87
N SER A 236 5.62 -20.37 12.94
CA SER A 236 5.63 -20.96 11.61
C SER A 236 5.18 -20.00 10.50
N ILE A 237 5.51 -18.72 10.65
CA ILE A 237 5.24 -17.64 9.68
C ILE A 237 5.56 -18.08 8.24
N GLN A 238 6.70 -18.74 8.03
CA GLN A 238 7.16 -19.17 6.71
C GLN A 238 6.14 -20.08 6.01
N TYR A 239 5.48 -20.99 6.73
CA TYR A 239 4.51 -21.91 6.10
C TYR A 239 3.27 -21.21 5.58
N ILE A 240 2.91 -20.05 6.16
CA ILE A 240 1.82 -19.22 5.64
C ILE A 240 2.17 -18.79 4.21
N PHE A 241 3.37 -18.25 4.00
CA PHE A 241 3.80 -17.80 2.67
C PHE A 241 4.12 -18.95 1.72
N GLU A 242 4.78 -20.02 2.19
CA GLU A 242 5.13 -21.19 1.35
C GLU A 242 3.91 -21.89 0.75
N LYS A 243 2.79 -21.88 1.47
CA LYS A 243 1.52 -22.44 1.01
C LYS A 243 0.97 -21.69 -0.21
N TYR A 244 1.24 -20.40 -0.34
CA TYR A 244 0.72 -19.54 -1.40
C TYR A 244 1.84 -19.07 -2.33
N ARG A 245 2.52 -20.03 -2.94
CA ARG A 245 3.51 -19.78 -4.01
C ARG A 245 2.90 -20.00 -5.39
N ASP A 246 3.43 -19.30 -6.38
CA ASP A 246 3.16 -19.54 -7.78
C ASP A 246 3.84 -20.85 -8.22
N VAL A 247 3.21 -21.96 -7.84
CA VAL A 247 3.58 -23.32 -8.24
C VAL A 247 2.32 -24.04 -8.71
N GLU A 248 2.45 -24.81 -9.79
CA GLU A 248 1.36 -25.58 -10.39
C GLU A 248 0.10 -24.78 -10.78
N ARG A 249 0.26 -23.48 -11.11
CA ARG A 249 -0.89 -22.63 -11.45
C ARG A 249 -1.62 -23.10 -12.71
N LYS A 250 -2.95 -23.08 -12.59
CA LYS A 250 -3.90 -23.41 -13.67
C LYS A 250 -4.53 -22.18 -14.30
N ASN A 251 -4.33 -21.02 -13.68
CA ASN A 251 -4.90 -19.75 -14.07
C ASN A 251 -3.82 -18.65 -13.93
N ILE A 252 -3.86 -17.59 -14.73
CA ILE A 252 -2.95 -16.45 -14.62
C ILE A 252 -3.65 -15.14 -14.96
N LEU A 253 -3.46 -14.12 -14.11
CA LEU A 253 -4.08 -12.82 -14.33
C LEU A 253 -3.48 -12.18 -15.60
N ILE A 254 -4.33 -11.64 -16.47
CA ILE A 254 -3.92 -10.94 -17.72
C ILE A 254 -2.91 -9.82 -17.43
N TYR A 255 -3.01 -9.19 -16.26
CA TYR A 255 -2.03 -8.20 -15.81
C TYR A 255 -0.63 -8.81 -15.69
N ASN A 256 -0.48 -9.93 -15.00
CA ASN A 256 0.80 -10.60 -14.81
C ASN A 256 1.40 -11.06 -16.15
N LEU A 257 0.57 -11.59 -17.07
CA LEU A 257 1.00 -11.89 -18.43
C LEU A 257 1.56 -10.66 -19.17
N LYS A 258 0.89 -9.51 -19.07
CA LYS A 258 1.37 -8.25 -19.67
C LYS A 258 2.65 -7.73 -19.02
N GLN A 259 2.92 -8.13 -17.78
CA GLN A 259 4.19 -7.85 -17.11
C GLN A 259 5.27 -8.88 -17.42
N GLY A 260 5.02 -9.89 -18.26
CA GLY A 260 5.99 -10.94 -18.56
C GLY A 260 6.21 -11.92 -17.39
N TYR A 261 5.29 -11.97 -16.44
CA TYR A 261 5.27 -13.06 -15.47
C TYR A 261 4.68 -14.29 -16.15
N GLY A 262 5.49 -15.34 -16.26
CA GLY A 262 5.06 -16.63 -16.76
C GLY A 262 4.20 -17.37 -15.73
N TYR A 263 3.85 -18.61 -16.06
CA TYR A 263 3.31 -19.54 -15.06
C TYR A 263 4.44 -20.04 -14.18
N ASN A 264 4.12 -20.34 -12.92
CA ASN A 264 4.99 -21.05 -11.99
C ASN A 264 6.31 -20.34 -11.76
N THR A 265 6.28 -19.03 -11.49
CA THR A 265 7.49 -18.28 -11.17
C THR A 265 8.12 -18.72 -9.86
N GLY A 266 7.46 -19.53 -9.02
CA GLY A 266 7.94 -19.97 -7.70
C GLY A 266 7.84 -18.92 -6.59
N ALA A 267 7.79 -17.64 -6.97
CA ALA A 267 7.55 -16.48 -6.09
C ALA A 267 6.19 -16.55 -5.37
N PHE A 268 5.99 -15.67 -4.39
CA PHE A 268 4.78 -15.65 -3.57
C PHE A 268 3.60 -14.99 -4.28
N LEU A 269 2.41 -15.53 -4.04
CA LEU A 269 1.14 -15.00 -4.51
C LEU A 269 0.60 -13.93 -3.57
N THR A 270 -0.20 -13.01 -4.10
CA THR A 270 -0.85 -11.97 -3.31
C THR A 270 -1.91 -12.55 -2.38
N TRP A 271 -2.86 -13.34 -2.86
CA TRP A 271 -4.06 -13.71 -2.09
C TRP A 271 -3.97 -15.11 -1.46
N PHE A 272 -4.57 -15.29 -0.27
CA PHE A 272 -4.69 -16.59 0.42
C PHE A 272 -5.95 -17.39 0.05
N GLY A 273 -6.62 -17.02 -1.04
CA GLY A 273 -7.82 -17.69 -1.51
C GLY A 273 -7.53 -18.86 -2.45
N LYS A 274 -8.56 -19.68 -2.68
CA LYS A 274 -8.52 -20.72 -3.69
C LYS A 274 -8.79 -20.15 -5.08
N GLU A 275 -7.86 -20.36 -6.01
CA GLU A 275 -8.08 -20.01 -7.41
C GLU A 275 -9.15 -20.89 -8.06
N TYR A 276 -9.90 -20.32 -8.99
CA TYR A 276 -10.76 -21.14 -9.85
C TYR A 276 -9.90 -21.87 -10.89
N GLU A 277 -10.07 -23.19 -10.98
CA GLU A 277 -9.34 -24.01 -11.95
C GLU A 277 -10.02 -23.96 -13.32
N PHE A 278 -9.29 -23.48 -14.32
CA PHE A 278 -9.69 -23.59 -15.72
C PHE A 278 -8.91 -24.70 -16.39
N ASN A 279 -9.60 -25.51 -17.22
CA ASN A 279 -8.92 -26.46 -18.07
C ASN A 279 -8.07 -25.69 -19.10
N ARG A 280 -6.77 -25.99 -19.19
CA ARG A 280 -5.81 -25.30 -20.08
C ARG A 280 -6.22 -25.32 -21.56
N THR A 281 -7.00 -26.32 -21.98
CA THR A 281 -7.52 -26.42 -23.36
C THR A 281 -8.75 -25.53 -23.62
N ALA A 282 -9.33 -24.92 -22.59
CA ALA A 282 -10.51 -24.06 -22.69
C ALA A 282 -10.18 -22.56 -22.64
N GLY A 283 -9.10 -22.13 -23.31
CA GLY A 283 -8.61 -20.74 -23.26
C GLY A 283 -9.64 -19.66 -23.60
N PHE A 284 -10.58 -19.95 -24.51
CA PHE A 284 -11.69 -19.04 -24.81
C PHE A 284 -12.71 -18.94 -23.67
N SER A 285 -13.02 -20.06 -23.00
CA SER A 285 -13.90 -20.08 -21.83
C SER A 285 -13.30 -19.29 -20.67
N TYR A 286 -12.00 -19.43 -20.44
CA TYR A 286 -11.27 -18.64 -19.46
C TYR A 286 -11.38 -17.14 -19.72
N TYR A 287 -11.12 -16.73 -20.97
CA TYR A 287 -11.21 -15.34 -21.40
C TYR A 287 -12.62 -14.77 -21.22
N LEU A 288 -13.65 -15.52 -21.61
CA LEU A 288 -15.05 -15.13 -21.41
C LEU A 288 -15.41 -14.99 -19.93
N ASN A 289 -15.01 -15.93 -19.08
CA ASN A 289 -15.27 -15.86 -17.65
C ASN A 289 -14.61 -14.63 -17.02
N ASN A 290 -13.41 -14.24 -17.46
CA ASN A 290 -12.71 -13.03 -17.01
C ASN A 290 -13.39 -11.75 -17.50
N ILE A 291 -13.86 -11.70 -18.75
CA ILE A 291 -14.61 -10.54 -19.24
C ILE A 291 -15.92 -10.39 -18.48
N PHE A 292 -16.64 -11.49 -18.31
CA PHE A 292 -18.00 -11.52 -17.78
C PHE A 292 -18.06 -11.95 -16.31
N TRP A 293 -16.99 -11.77 -15.52
CA TRP A 293 -16.91 -12.28 -14.14
C TRP A 293 -18.05 -11.79 -13.23
N TYR A 294 -18.64 -10.64 -13.54
CA TYR A 294 -19.78 -10.08 -12.79
C TYR A 294 -21.12 -10.71 -13.14
N LEU A 295 -21.23 -11.39 -14.27
CA LEU A 295 -22.48 -11.99 -14.72
C LEU A 295 -22.74 -13.32 -14.00
N PRO A 296 -24.02 -13.70 -13.78
CA PRO A 296 -24.37 -14.99 -13.18
C PRO A 296 -23.83 -16.22 -13.93
N ILE A 297 -23.53 -16.07 -15.22
CA ILE A 297 -23.00 -17.13 -16.07
C ILE A 297 -21.49 -17.36 -15.86
N SER A 298 -20.79 -16.43 -15.22
CA SER A 298 -19.37 -16.59 -14.96
C SER A 298 -19.13 -17.37 -13.67
N ARG A 299 -18.20 -18.31 -13.76
CA ARG A 299 -17.67 -19.09 -12.64
C ARG A 299 -16.78 -18.26 -11.71
N LEU A 300 -16.44 -17.03 -12.11
CA LEU A 300 -15.61 -16.09 -11.34
C LEU A 300 -16.44 -15.08 -10.55
N ARG A 301 -17.76 -15.26 -10.51
CA ARG A 301 -18.66 -14.37 -9.77
C ARG A 301 -18.49 -14.58 -8.26
N SER A 302 -18.35 -13.49 -7.53
CA SER A 302 -18.35 -13.50 -6.05
C SER A 302 -19.68 -14.03 -5.50
N GLU A 303 -19.62 -15.05 -4.66
CA GLU A 303 -20.76 -15.56 -3.93
C GLU A 303 -21.07 -14.72 -2.68
N GLY A 304 -22.27 -14.89 -2.12
CA GLY A 304 -22.63 -14.18 -0.90
C GLY A 304 -21.97 -14.84 0.31
N TYR A 305 -21.42 -14.05 1.22
CA TYR A 305 -20.79 -14.51 2.48
C TYR A 305 -19.49 -15.31 2.33
N GLU A 306 -19.08 -15.69 1.12
CA GLU A 306 -17.79 -16.35 0.89
C GLU A 306 -16.70 -15.34 0.51
N PRO A 307 -15.54 -15.34 1.18
CA PRO A 307 -14.40 -14.55 0.75
C PRO A 307 -13.93 -14.98 -0.64
N HIS A 308 -13.50 -14.05 -1.47
CA HIS A 308 -13.02 -14.35 -2.82
C HIS A 308 -11.72 -13.61 -3.13
N ILE A 309 -10.97 -14.14 -4.08
CA ILE A 309 -9.82 -13.44 -4.68
C ILE A 309 -10.38 -12.40 -5.67
N PRO A 310 -9.94 -11.14 -5.65
CA PRO A 310 -10.25 -10.20 -6.72
C PRO A 310 -9.93 -10.82 -8.09
N PHE A 311 -10.82 -10.66 -9.07
CA PHE A 311 -10.71 -11.33 -10.39
C PHE A 311 -10.83 -12.86 -10.39
N ALA A 312 -11.04 -13.48 -9.21
CA ALA A 312 -11.03 -14.92 -8.98
C ALA A 312 -9.79 -15.64 -9.56
N THR A 313 -8.72 -14.86 -9.73
CA THR A 313 -7.43 -15.26 -10.27
C THR A 313 -6.41 -14.53 -9.44
N ASN A 314 -5.55 -15.28 -8.75
CA ASN A 314 -4.49 -14.73 -7.94
C ASN A 314 -3.46 -14.02 -8.82
N ASP A 315 -2.61 -13.24 -8.19
CA ASP A 315 -1.61 -12.46 -8.88
C ASP A 315 -0.29 -12.48 -8.13
N ILE A 316 0.73 -12.01 -8.85
CA ILE A 316 2.07 -11.84 -8.35
C ILE A 316 2.39 -10.36 -8.46
N ASP A 317 2.76 -9.77 -7.34
CA ASP A 317 3.16 -8.37 -7.25
C ASP A 317 4.53 -8.25 -6.59
N VAL A 318 5.41 -7.44 -7.19
CA VAL A 318 6.79 -7.31 -6.69
C VAL A 318 6.91 -6.50 -5.42
N VAL A 319 5.98 -5.58 -5.15
CA VAL A 319 5.97 -4.85 -3.87
C VAL A 319 5.49 -5.79 -2.76
N VAL A 320 4.47 -6.61 -3.05
CA VAL A 320 4.01 -7.64 -2.11
C VAL A 320 5.13 -8.63 -1.78
N ASN A 321 5.83 -9.15 -2.81
CA ASN A 321 6.97 -10.04 -2.59
C ASN A 321 8.11 -9.34 -1.81
N ALA A 322 8.38 -8.06 -2.07
CA ALA A 322 9.37 -7.31 -1.30
C ALA A 322 8.97 -7.11 0.18
N ASN A 323 7.68 -6.92 0.46
CA ASN A 323 7.17 -6.82 1.82
C ASN A 323 7.29 -8.17 2.55
N ILE A 324 6.96 -9.30 1.89
CA ILE A 324 7.18 -10.65 2.43
C ILE A 324 8.66 -10.88 2.77
N LEU A 325 9.56 -10.56 1.84
CA LEU A 325 11.01 -10.72 2.08
C LEU A 325 11.51 -9.84 3.22
N THR A 326 10.97 -8.63 3.39
CA THR A 326 11.26 -7.77 4.55
C THR A 326 10.86 -8.45 5.85
N THR A 327 9.66 -9.05 5.90
CA THR A 327 9.19 -9.80 7.06
C THR A 327 10.07 -11.01 7.34
N LEU A 328 10.35 -11.84 6.34
CA LEU A 328 11.23 -13.00 6.49
C LEU A 328 12.63 -12.59 6.97
N ALA A 329 13.16 -11.45 6.52
CA ALA A 329 14.42 -10.91 6.99
C ALA A 329 14.38 -10.56 8.49
N HIS A 330 13.35 -9.87 8.98
CA HIS A 330 13.21 -9.56 10.40
C HIS A 330 13.16 -10.79 11.30
N PHE A 331 12.59 -11.89 10.81
CA PHE A 331 12.50 -13.15 11.55
C PHE A 331 13.67 -14.11 11.28
N ASN A 332 14.68 -13.70 10.50
CA ASN A 332 15.82 -14.54 10.09
C ASN A 332 15.40 -15.84 9.37
N LEU A 333 14.40 -15.74 8.49
CA LEU A 333 13.78 -16.87 7.77
C LEU A 333 14.09 -16.89 6.27
N LEU A 334 14.93 -15.99 5.77
CA LEU A 334 15.25 -15.90 4.33
C LEU A 334 15.85 -17.22 3.79
N ASP A 335 16.82 -17.79 4.50
CA ASP A 335 17.53 -18.98 4.03
C ASP A 335 16.72 -20.28 4.16
N SER A 336 15.69 -20.29 5.02
CA SER A 336 14.89 -21.48 5.32
C SER A 336 13.55 -21.55 4.58
N THR A 337 13.14 -20.45 3.94
CA THR A 337 11.79 -20.34 3.35
C THR A 337 11.82 -20.60 1.86
N LYS A 338 11.03 -21.56 1.39
CA LYS A 338 10.89 -21.84 -0.05
C LYS A 338 10.23 -20.64 -0.74
N GLY A 339 10.67 -20.29 -1.95
CA GLY A 339 10.15 -19.15 -2.71
C GLY A 339 10.95 -17.86 -2.56
N VAL A 340 11.90 -17.80 -1.62
CA VAL A 340 12.72 -16.59 -1.40
C VAL A 340 13.62 -16.29 -2.60
N GLU A 341 14.31 -17.30 -3.13
CA GLU A 341 15.16 -17.14 -4.32
C GLU A 341 14.33 -16.66 -5.51
N GLU A 342 13.17 -17.27 -5.75
CA GLU A 342 12.30 -16.92 -6.86
C GLU A 342 11.67 -15.52 -6.71
N ALA A 343 11.33 -15.12 -5.48
CA ALA A 343 10.87 -13.76 -5.19
C ALA A 343 11.98 -12.72 -5.41
N MET A 344 13.22 -13.05 -5.04
CA MET A 344 14.40 -12.22 -5.30
C MET A 344 14.67 -12.07 -6.80
N GLU A 345 14.67 -13.16 -7.55
CA GLU A 345 14.81 -13.14 -9.02
C GLU A 345 13.73 -12.29 -9.69
N LEU A 346 12.49 -12.41 -9.23
CA LEU A 346 11.37 -11.61 -9.70
C LEU A 346 11.62 -10.10 -9.52
N ILE A 347 12.10 -9.69 -8.33
CA ILE A 347 12.45 -8.30 -8.02
C ILE A 347 13.63 -7.83 -8.88
N ILE A 348 14.72 -8.60 -8.93
CA ILE A 348 15.93 -8.29 -9.70
C ILE A 348 15.58 -8.06 -11.16
N ARG A 349 14.81 -8.97 -11.77
CA ARG A 349 14.34 -8.85 -13.15
C ARG A 349 13.56 -7.55 -13.35
N LYS A 350 12.63 -7.22 -12.45
CA LYS A 350 11.78 -6.02 -12.60
C LYS A 350 12.54 -4.72 -12.46
N VAL A 351 13.56 -4.68 -11.61
CA VAL A 351 14.44 -3.52 -11.49
C VAL A 351 15.28 -3.37 -12.78
N LYS A 352 15.87 -4.46 -13.28
CA LYS A 352 16.69 -4.44 -14.51
C LYS A 352 15.91 -4.02 -15.75
N GLU A 353 14.61 -4.31 -15.82
CA GLU A 353 13.73 -3.81 -16.88
C GLU A 353 13.48 -2.29 -16.83
N GLY A 354 13.78 -1.61 -15.71
CA GLY A 354 13.66 -0.16 -15.55
C GLY A 354 12.22 0.40 -15.58
N ASN A 355 11.20 -0.46 -15.64
CA ASN A 355 9.80 -0.06 -15.75
C ASN A 355 9.10 0.06 -14.39
N PHE A 356 9.65 0.90 -13.51
CA PHE A 356 9.16 1.14 -12.15
C PHE A 356 7.72 1.69 -12.07
N ARG A 357 7.17 2.18 -13.19
CA ARG A 357 5.81 2.74 -13.25
C ARG A 357 4.71 1.67 -13.27
N LYS A 358 5.05 0.48 -13.73
CA LYS A 358 4.11 -0.64 -13.92
C LYS A 358 4.56 -1.89 -13.18
N SER A 359 5.51 -1.75 -12.26
CA SER A 359 6.02 -2.85 -11.45
C SER A 359 4.91 -3.49 -10.60
N SER A 360 4.03 -2.67 -10.02
CA SER A 360 2.96 -3.12 -9.13
C SER A 360 1.55 -2.84 -9.63
N LEU A 361 0.65 -3.80 -9.38
CA LEU A 361 -0.78 -3.70 -9.60
C LEU A 361 -1.43 -2.69 -8.63
N TYR A 362 -1.09 -2.81 -7.34
CA TYR A 362 -1.71 -2.10 -6.20
C TYR A 362 -1.04 -0.78 -5.84
N TYR A 363 0.22 -0.63 -6.19
CA TYR A 363 1.00 0.54 -5.83
C TYR A 363 1.25 1.40 -7.07
N PRO A 364 0.51 2.52 -7.25
CA PRO A 364 0.64 3.33 -8.44
C PRO A 364 1.86 4.25 -8.41
N ASN A 365 2.47 4.46 -7.24
CA ASN A 365 3.65 5.31 -7.09
C ASN A 365 4.89 4.61 -7.66
N ARG A 366 5.61 5.29 -8.58
CA ARG A 366 6.83 4.77 -9.22
C ARG A 366 7.90 4.38 -8.20
N TYR A 367 8.02 5.15 -7.12
CA TYR A 367 9.07 4.96 -6.12
C TYR A 367 8.69 3.95 -5.04
N GLN A 368 7.49 3.36 -5.09
CA GLN A 368 7.10 2.34 -4.11
C GLN A 368 8.01 1.11 -4.17
N LEU A 369 8.36 0.63 -5.37
CA LEU A 369 9.25 -0.53 -5.49
C LEU A 369 10.64 -0.21 -4.91
N HIS A 370 11.14 1.01 -5.13
CA HIS A 370 12.43 1.45 -4.59
C HIS A 370 12.42 1.39 -3.06
N TYR A 371 11.37 1.95 -2.45
CA TYR A 371 11.17 1.91 -1.02
C TYR A 371 11.04 0.47 -0.51
N ALA A 372 10.17 -0.34 -1.12
CA ALA A 372 9.95 -1.73 -0.68
C ALA A 372 11.22 -2.58 -0.75
N VAL A 373 12.05 -2.42 -1.79
CA VAL A 373 13.33 -3.14 -1.90
C VAL A 373 14.35 -2.65 -0.87
N SER A 374 14.40 -1.35 -0.59
CA SER A 374 15.31 -0.81 0.43
C SER A 374 14.98 -1.32 1.84
N ARG A 375 13.71 -1.63 2.10
CA ARG A 375 13.26 -2.26 3.36
C ARG A 375 13.86 -3.65 3.54
N ILE A 376 13.92 -4.47 2.49
CA ILE A 376 14.57 -5.80 2.55
C ILE A 376 16.04 -5.64 2.93
N TYR A 377 16.75 -4.72 2.28
CA TYR A 377 18.16 -4.47 2.53
C TYR A 377 18.40 -3.98 3.97
N SER A 378 17.57 -3.07 4.47
CA SER A 378 17.65 -2.61 5.86
C SER A 378 17.32 -3.71 6.87
N ALA A 379 16.28 -4.51 6.62
CA ALA A 379 15.79 -5.56 7.52
C ALA A 379 16.78 -6.73 7.64
N SER A 380 17.51 -7.04 6.56
CA SER A 380 18.55 -8.09 6.53
C SER A 380 19.89 -7.63 7.12
N ASN A 381 19.93 -6.50 7.83
CA ASN A 381 21.17 -5.87 8.29
C ASN A 381 22.19 -5.68 7.16
N ARG A 382 21.72 -5.38 5.94
CA ARG A 382 22.54 -5.14 4.75
C ARG A 382 23.36 -6.35 4.28
N SER A 383 22.92 -7.56 4.63
CA SER A 383 23.63 -8.81 4.30
C SER A 383 23.27 -9.39 2.92
N ILE A 384 22.16 -8.96 2.31
CA ILE A 384 21.74 -9.44 0.98
C ILE A 384 22.49 -8.66 -0.10
N ILE A 385 23.44 -9.33 -0.76
CA ILE A 385 24.36 -8.72 -1.72
C ILE A 385 23.76 -8.67 -3.14
N ASP A 386 22.80 -9.54 -3.47
CA ASP A 386 22.30 -9.70 -4.85
C ASP A 386 21.20 -8.70 -5.24
N LEU A 387 20.81 -7.79 -4.34
CA LEU A 387 19.84 -6.76 -4.68
C LEU A 387 20.43 -5.75 -5.69
N PRO A 388 19.63 -5.30 -6.69
CA PRO A 388 20.07 -4.37 -7.72
C PRO A 388 20.10 -2.91 -7.20
N ILE A 389 20.85 -2.69 -6.11
CA ILE A 389 20.89 -1.42 -5.35
C ILE A 389 21.39 -0.28 -6.24
N THR A 390 22.44 -0.55 -7.02
CA THR A 390 23.05 0.46 -7.90
C THR A 390 22.06 0.94 -8.96
N GLU A 391 21.30 0.03 -9.59
CA GLU A 391 20.29 0.38 -10.58
C GLU A 391 19.15 1.21 -9.98
N ILE A 392 18.71 0.87 -8.78
CA ILE A 392 17.67 1.60 -8.04
C ILE A 392 18.14 3.01 -7.68
N ILE A 393 19.34 3.14 -7.13
CA ILE A 393 19.92 4.45 -6.77
C ILE A 393 20.10 5.31 -8.02
N ASN A 394 20.56 4.73 -9.13
CA ASN A 394 20.73 5.45 -10.38
C ASN A 394 19.39 5.96 -10.94
N ASP A 395 18.30 5.18 -10.90
CA ASP A 395 16.96 5.68 -11.31
C ASP A 395 16.51 6.83 -10.40
N ILE A 396 16.68 6.72 -9.08
CA ILE A 396 16.32 7.78 -8.13
C ILE A 396 17.09 9.07 -8.45
N LYS A 397 18.42 9.01 -8.57
CA LYS A 397 19.26 10.18 -8.85
C LYS A 397 18.90 10.82 -10.19
N ALA A 398 18.71 10.00 -11.23
CA ALA A 398 18.40 10.48 -12.58
C ALA A 398 17.01 11.12 -12.71
N THR A 399 16.12 10.93 -11.71
CA THR A 399 14.72 11.37 -11.78
C THR A 399 14.35 12.40 -10.71
N GLN A 400 15.31 12.86 -9.89
CA GLN A 400 15.10 13.96 -8.95
C GLN A 400 14.97 15.28 -9.71
N HIS A 401 13.99 16.10 -9.32
CA HIS A 401 13.85 17.47 -9.82
C HIS A 401 14.88 18.40 -9.17
N ALA A 402 15.11 19.57 -9.77
CA ALA A 402 16.06 20.54 -9.27
C ALA A 402 15.73 21.05 -7.85
N ASP A 403 14.44 21.08 -7.49
CA ASP A 403 13.94 21.46 -6.16
C ASP A 403 14.10 20.36 -5.09
N GLY A 404 14.66 19.20 -5.45
CA GLY A 404 14.85 18.06 -4.55
C GLY A 404 13.69 17.07 -4.52
N SER A 405 12.58 17.38 -5.19
CA SER A 405 11.40 16.52 -5.19
C SER A 405 11.51 15.36 -6.19
N TRP A 406 10.62 14.37 -6.03
CA TRP A 406 10.31 13.39 -7.05
C TRP A 406 8.83 13.40 -7.36
N SER A 407 8.46 13.06 -8.59
CA SER A 407 7.06 12.95 -8.96
C SER A 407 6.79 11.82 -9.94
N GLY A 408 5.57 11.28 -9.90
CA GLY A 408 5.06 10.38 -10.92
C GLY A 408 4.65 11.11 -12.21
N LEU A 409 4.42 10.37 -13.29
CA LEU A 409 3.96 10.98 -14.55
C LEU A 409 2.57 11.64 -14.44
N ARG A 410 2.41 12.71 -15.21
CA ARG A 410 1.26 13.62 -15.17
C ARG A 410 -0.11 12.97 -15.45
N LYS A 411 -0.16 11.80 -16.13
CA LYS A 411 -1.42 11.15 -16.55
C LYS A 411 -1.93 10.06 -15.59
N SER A 412 -1.12 9.60 -14.64
CA SER A 412 -1.53 8.56 -13.67
C SER A 412 -1.62 9.08 -12.23
N ASN A 413 -0.71 9.98 -11.83
CA ASN A 413 -0.59 10.52 -10.45
C ASN A 413 -0.04 11.97 -10.42
N SER A 414 -0.36 12.85 -11.39
CA SER A 414 0.03 14.28 -11.29
C SER A 414 -0.53 14.88 -10.01
N ALA A 415 0.34 15.17 -9.04
CA ALA A 415 0.14 15.97 -7.81
C ALA A 415 0.67 15.30 -6.52
N GLU A 416 1.09 14.03 -6.55
CA GLU A 416 1.50 13.31 -5.32
C GLU A 416 3.01 13.38 -5.10
N VAL A 417 3.51 14.61 -5.07
CA VAL A 417 4.95 14.91 -4.98
C VAL A 417 5.48 14.49 -3.62
N ASN A 418 4.82 14.85 -2.51
CA ASN A 418 5.27 14.48 -1.15
C ASN A 418 5.46 12.97 -0.97
N GLN A 419 4.46 12.15 -1.37
CA GLN A 419 4.56 10.70 -1.27
C GLN A 419 5.66 10.10 -2.17
N SER A 420 5.84 10.66 -3.37
CA SER A 420 6.90 10.22 -4.28
C SER A 420 8.28 10.57 -3.74
N THR A 421 8.43 11.79 -3.22
CA THR A 421 9.66 12.28 -2.60
C THR A 421 10.03 11.45 -1.38
N VAL A 422 9.09 11.20 -0.46
CA VAL A 422 9.41 10.44 0.76
C VAL A 422 9.74 8.98 0.45
N ASN A 423 9.07 8.34 -0.51
CA ASN A 423 9.42 6.97 -0.91
C ASN A 423 10.85 6.89 -1.50
N ALA A 424 11.23 7.85 -2.35
CA ALA A 424 12.58 7.91 -2.93
C ALA A 424 13.63 8.24 -1.85
N LEU A 425 13.34 9.19 -0.97
CA LEU A 425 14.19 9.57 0.15
C LEU A 425 14.42 8.41 1.12
N LEU A 426 13.36 7.74 1.57
CA LEU A 426 13.48 6.56 2.44
C LEU A 426 14.24 5.42 1.75
N ALA A 427 14.13 5.27 0.43
CA ALA A 427 14.96 4.33 -0.30
C ALA A 427 16.46 4.65 -0.15
N LEU A 428 16.87 5.90 -0.42
CA LEU A 428 18.26 6.34 -0.24
C LEU A 428 18.74 6.18 1.21
N LEU A 429 17.93 6.58 2.19
CA LEU A 429 18.26 6.50 3.61
C LEU A 429 18.46 5.05 4.08
N ASN A 430 17.63 4.12 3.61
CA ASN A 430 17.70 2.70 3.96
C ASN A 430 18.90 1.98 3.31
N PHE A 431 19.20 2.27 2.03
CA PHE A 431 20.38 1.69 1.36
C PHE A 431 21.68 2.13 2.03
N GLY A 432 21.76 3.36 2.56
CA GLY A 432 22.99 3.82 3.21
C GLY A 432 24.13 4.01 2.21
N SER A 433 25.37 3.77 2.67
CA SER A 433 26.60 3.93 1.89
C SER A 433 26.64 5.25 1.11
N TYR A 434 26.39 6.35 1.83
CA TYR A 434 26.08 7.64 1.21
C TYR A 434 27.27 8.22 0.44
N GLU A 435 28.50 7.99 0.89
CA GLU A 435 29.71 8.40 0.19
C GLU A 435 29.94 7.58 -1.08
N GLU A 436 29.81 6.24 -0.99
CA GLU A 436 30.00 5.31 -2.11
C GLU A 436 29.05 5.64 -3.27
N TYR A 437 27.78 5.87 -2.97
CA TYR A 437 26.75 6.17 -3.96
C TYR A 437 26.61 7.66 -4.29
N ASN A 438 27.34 8.53 -3.57
CA ASN A 438 27.24 9.98 -3.65
C ASN A 438 25.77 10.46 -3.64
N THR A 439 25.06 10.19 -2.54
CA THR A 439 23.61 10.44 -2.40
C THR A 439 23.26 11.54 -1.41
N LEU A 440 24.23 12.06 -0.65
CA LEU A 440 23.99 13.09 0.38
C LEU A 440 23.33 14.35 -0.19
N GLU A 441 23.78 14.86 -1.34
CA GLU A 441 23.19 16.05 -1.96
C GLU A 441 21.71 15.81 -2.34
N ASN A 442 21.39 14.63 -2.87
CA ASN A 442 20.01 14.27 -3.20
C ASN A 442 19.13 14.19 -1.94
N ILE A 443 19.68 13.63 -0.86
CA ILE A 443 19.01 13.52 0.45
C ILE A 443 18.75 14.92 1.02
N ASP A 444 19.77 15.79 1.06
CA ASP A 444 19.68 17.14 1.63
C ASP A 444 18.61 17.98 0.91
N LYS A 445 18.60 17.94 -0.43
CA LYS A 445 17.59 18.62 -1.26
C LYS A 445 16.17 18.10 -0.99
N ALA A 446 16.02 16.78 -0.83
CA ALA A 446 14.72 16.16 -0.56
C ALA A 446 14.19 16.51 0.83
N ILE A 447 15.05 16.54 1.85
CA ILE A 447 14.72 16.97 3.22
C ILE A 447 14.24 18.42 3.19
N PHE A 448 14.98 19.31 2.53
CA PHE A 448 14.61 20.72 2.40
C PHE A 448 13.28 20.90 1.65
N PHE A 449 13.07 20.15 0.57
CA PHE A 449 11.79 20.13 -0.14
C PHE A 449 10.64 19.76 0.81
N LEU A 450 10.74 18.65 1.52
CA LEU A 450 9.68 18.20 2.42
C LEU A 450 9.44 19.19 3.56
N HIS A 451 10.51 19.72 4.18
CA HIS A 451 10.41 20.75 5.22
C HIS A 451 9.63 21.98 4.73
N SER A 452 10.00 22.53 3.56
CA SER A 452 9.34 23.71 2.98
C SER A 452 7.89 23.48 2.53
N HIS A 453 7.47 22.23 2.39
CA HIS A 453 6.10 21.83 2.02
C HIS A 453 5.26 21.35 3.20
N ALA A 454 5.74 21.51 4.43
CA ALA A 454 4.98 21.21 5.63
C ALA A 454 3.77 22.13 5.77
N ILE A 455 2.62 21.56 6.13
CA ILE A 455 1.38 22.28 6.41
C ILE A 455 1.26 22.46 7.92
N GLN A 456 1.41 23.70 8.37
CA GLN A 456 1.26 24.09 9.77
C GLN A 456 -0.22 24.18 10.15
N GLN A 457 -0.64 23.47 11.20
CA GLN A 457 -2.00 23.50 11.71
C GLN A 457 -2.02 23.34 13.23
N ASN A 458 -2.51 24.36 13.95
CA ASN A 458 -2.70 24.34 15.41
C ASN A 458 -1.46 23.91 16.22
N GLY A 459 -0.25 24.31 15.81
CA GLY A 459 0.99 23.93 16.49
C GLY A 459 1.52 22.53 16.15
N SER A 460 0.89 21.84 15.21
CA SER A 460 1.34 20.57 14.65
C SER A 460 1.64 20.72 13.15
N ILE A 461 2.41 19.81 12.57
CA ILE A 461 2.68 19.79 11.12
C ILE A 461 2.22 18.50 10.47
N HIS A 462 1.80 18.60 9.21
CA HIS A 462 1.48 17.45 8.38
C HIS A 462 1.77 17.74 6.91
N TRP A 463 1.63 16.71 6.08
CA TRP A 463 1.80 16.83 4.63
C TRP A 463 0.58 16.29 3.90
N GLU A 464 0.28 16.87 2.74
CA GLU A 464 -0.79 16.37 1.89
C GLU A 464 -0.53 14.91 1.48
N GLY A 465 -1.53 14.06 1.72
CA GLY A 465 -1.49 12.63 1.52
C GLY A 465 -1.51 12.21 0.05
N GLY A 466 -0.55 11.36 -0.32
CA GLY A 466 -0.52 10.69 -1.61
C GLY A 466 -1.41 9.44 -1.68
N VAL A 467 -1.55 8.86 -2.87
CA VAL A 467 -2.08 7.49 -2.99
C VAL A 467 -0.99 6.53 -2.56
N PHE A 468 -1.22 5.86 -1.44
CA PHE A 468 -0.34 4.78 -0.97
C PHE A 468 -0.82 3.41 -1.46
N PHE A 469 -2.12 3.26 -1.75
CA PHE A 469 -2.69 2.00 -2.25
C PHE A 469 -3.81 2.27 -3.25
N CYS A 470 -3.92 1.44 -4.28
CA CYS A 470 -4.99 1.50 -5.24
C CYS A 470 -5.61 0.13 -5.49
N GLY A 471 -6.89 0.18 -5.82
CA GLY A 471 -7.69 -0.96 -6.15
C GLY A 471 -8.60 -0.62 -7.32
N GLY A 472 -9.20 -1.62 -7.90
CA GLY A 472 -10.07 -1.42 -9.04
C GLY A 472 -9.90 -2.52 -10.03
N MET A 473 -11.04 -3.07 -10.41
CA MET A 473 -11.08 -4.33 -11.11
C MET A 473 -10.70 -4.17 -12.57
N TYR A 474 -11.53 -3.52 -13.38
CA TYR A 474 -11.28 -3.45 -14.83
C TYR A 474 -10.42 -2.28 -15.27
N ILE A 475 -10.32 -1.26 -14.42
CA ILE A 475 -9.52 -0.07 -14.66
C ILE A 475 -8.62 0.05 -13.45
N ARG A 476 -7.33 -0.27 -13.64
CA ARG A 476 -6.28 -0.02 -12.64
C ARG A 476 -6.46 1.40 -12.11
N ASN A 477 -6.40 1.56 -10.79
CA ASN A 477 -6.56 2.85 -10.11
C ASN A 477 -7.98 3.44 -10.19
N LEU A 478 -9.05 2.65 -10.32
CA LEU A 478 -10.40 3.21 -10.23
C LEU A 478 -10.68 3.80 -8.84
N VAL A 479 -10.22 3.08 -7.82
CA VAL A 479 -10.32 3.40 -6.40
C VAL A 479 -8.91 3.61 -5.86
N ALA A 480 -8.72 4.63 -5.04
CA ALA A 480 -7.42 4.92 -4.45
C ALA A 480 -7.60 5.34 -2.99
N TRP A 481 -6.67 4.93 -2.14
CA TRP A 481 -6.66 5.30 -0.73
C TRP A 481 -5.61 6.38 -0.50
N LYS A 482 -6.00 7.42 0.23
CA LYS A 482 -5.16 8.56 0.60
C LYS A 482 -5.23 8.79 2.10
N SER A 483 -4.11 9.19 2.69
CA SER A 483 -4.02 9.54 4.10
C SER A 483 -2.88 10.53 4.32
N ASP A 484 -3.22 11.68 4.89
CA ASP A 484 -2.25 12.69 5.30
C ASP A 484 -1.41 12.16 6.48
N CYS A 485 -2.02 11.39 7.38
CA CYS A 485 -1.33 10.71 8.48
C CYS A 485 -0.28 9.72 7.98
N ASN A 486 -0.60 8.92 6.95
CA ASN A 486 0.36 7.97 6.39
C ASN A 486 1.57 8.66 5.75
N THR A 487 1.34 9.67 4.91
CA THR A 487 2.43 10.45 4.30
C THR A 487 3.25 11.19 5.36
N THR A 488 2.59 11.75 6.37
CA THR A 488 3.25 12.42 7.51
C THR A 488 4.16 11.47 8.27
N ALA A 489 3.67 10.26 8.61
CA ALA A 489 4.44 9.24 9.33
C ALA A 489 5.74 8.85 8.59
N LEU A 490 5.64 8.63 7.27
CA LEU A 490 6.81 8.34 6.42
C LEU A 490 7.81 9.50 6.40
N ILE A 491 7.33 10.75 6.37
CA ILE A 491 8.22 11.92 6.30
C ILE A 491 8.97 12.10 7.62
N ILE A 492 8.29 11.97 8.76
CA ILE A 492 8.98 12.07 10.05
C ILE A 492 9.89 10.86 10.33
N GLU A 493 9.61 9.68 9.77
CA GLU A 493 10.55 8.54 9.74
C GLU A 493 11.82 8.92 8.97
N ALA A 494 11.67 9.52 7.78
CA ALA A 494 12.80 9.99 6.97
C ALA A 494 13.61 11.06 7.70
N PHE A 495 12.95 11.99 8.38
CA PHE A 495 13.59 13.03 9.19
C PHE A 495 14.36 12.42 10.36
N ALA A 496 13.81 11.44 11.07
CA ALA A 496 14.51 10.71 12.13
C ALA A 496 15.77 9.98 11.58
N LYS A 497 15.67 9.32 10.43
CA LYS A 497 16.82 8.66 9.81
C LYS A 497 17.87 9.66 9.35
N TYR A 498 17.48 10.81 8.80
CA TYR A 498 18.40 11.88 8.42
C TYR A 498 19.07 12.54 9.64
N ARG A 499 18.33 12.73 10.74
CA ARG A 499 18.87 13.20 12.02
C ARG A 499 20.05 12.34 12.48
N LEU A 500 19.94 11.02 12.32
CA LEU A 500 20.98 10.08 12.73
C LEU A 500 22.27 10.27 11.92
N ILE A 501 22.15 10.62 10.64
CA ILE A 501 23.28 10.92 9.75
C ILE A 501 23.99 12.20 10.23
N LEU A 502 23.23 13.26 10.50
CA LEU A 502 23.78 14.53 10.98
C LEU A 502 24.50 14.37 12.32
N GLU A 503 23.90 13.63 13.26
CA GLU A 503 24.50 13.37 14.58
C GLU A 503 25.83 12.60 14.46
N ARG A 504 25.91 11.58 13.60
CA ARG A 504 27.15 10.82 13.36
C ARG A 504 28.25 11.67 12.73
N ASN A 505 27.89 12.51 11.75
CA ASN A 505 28.85 13.39 11.08
C ASN A 505 29.38 14.48 12.03
N ASN A 506 28.52 15.01 12.91
CA ASN A 506 28.96 15.96 13.93
C ASN A 506 29.95 15.32 14.90
N VAL A 507 29.72 14.08 15.37
CA VAL A 507 30.66 13.37 16.26
C VAL A 507 32.03 13.17 15.61
N ASN A 508 32.08 12.82 14.32
CA ASN A 508 33.34 12.65 13.61
C ASN A 508 34.14 13.97 13.48
N CYS A 509 33.46 15.11 13.31
CA CYS A 509 34.12 16.42 13.31
C CYS A 509 34.71 16.82 14.67
N TRP A 510 34.12 16.38 15.79
CA TRP A 510 34.66 16.65 17.13
C TRP A 510 35.92 15.82 17.41
N VAL A 511 35.96 14.55 17.01
CA VAL A 511 37.10 13.66 17.23
C VAL A 511 38.35 14.09 16.43
N GLU A 512 38.18 14.67 15.25
CA GLU A 512 39.31 15.23 14.48
C GLU A 512 39.80 16.58 15.01
N SER A 513 38.96 17.34 15.73
CA SER A 513 39.32 18.66 16.27
C SER A 513 40.12 18.61 17.59
N GLU A 514 40.16 17.47 18.27
CA GLU A 514 40.92 17.28 19.53
C GLU A 514 42.35 16.72 19.34
N ILE A 515 42.77 16.46 18.09
CA ILE A 515 44.13 15.98 17.77
C ILE A 515 44.95 17.10 17.10
N ILE A 516 45.21 18.18 17.84
CA ILE A 516 46.40 19.02 17.60
C ILE A 516 47.10 19.23 18.95
N PRO A 517 48.07 18.38 19.33
CA PRO A 517 49.02 18.74 20.36
C PRO A 517 49.98 19.78 19.76
N THR A 518 49.81 21.02 20.20
CA THR A 518 50.84 22.06 20.11
C THR A 518 52.10 21.55 20.82
N THR A 519 53.14 21.22 20.04
CA THR A 519 54.50 21.12 20.57
C THR A 519 55.36 22.20 19.93
N ASN A 520 55.25 23.40 20.52
CA ASN A 520 56.36 24.34 20.59
C ASN A 520 57.21 23.96 21.80
N LYS A 521 58.40 23.43 21.57
CA LYS A 521 59.66 23.78 22.27
C LYS A 521 60.84 23.03 21.68
#